data_AF-A0A832M1X8-F1
#
_entry.id   AF-A0A832M1X8-F1
#
_cell.length_a   1.000
_cell.length_b   1.000
_cell.length_c   1.000
_cell.angle_alpha   90.00
_cell.angle_beta   90.00
_cell.angle_gamma   90.00
#
_symmetry.space_group_name_H-M   'P 1'
#
loop_
_entity.id
_entity.type
_entity.pdbx_description
1 polymer ?
#
loop_
_entity_poly.entity_id
_entity_poly.type
_entity_poly.pdbx_seq_one_letter_code
_entity_poly.pdbx_strand_id
1 'polypeptide(L)'
;METFIESPRFPVNIVNQAAAKEKQGGGRPEFWEMVFWWTRKPLASARAVLAASALPADASASAFTSQVLRAKVNMRNEVENVPHRENPNPPPEWRERFSKMKVLDPFAGFGSIPLEAIRLGFGEAVAVELLPTAYVFLKAILEYPKWAAERGLGQQLVKDVERWGRWVTEQLAQDPDIKELYDPDVAVYIGTWEVKCPHCGKYTPLIGNWWLARVSKSAEGEGEEEGARSGFFSRLAWMEWDNGSVKVVDLNRELKAKLIKAKVNARQGYVEVGGKRYSVRKPNVDAQYETATCLHCGNQIRYYLPRLSRHSLEEP
;
A
#
# COMPACT_ATOMS: atom_id res chain seq x y z
N MET A 1 17.12 -22.83 -24.47
CA MET A 1 15.92 -22.50 -25.27
C MET A 1 15.42 -21.18 -24.72
N GLU A 2 15.26 -20.16 -25.56
CA GLU A 2 14.83 -18.83 -25.11
C GLU A 2 13.41 -18.88 -24.54
N THR A 3 13.18 -18.16 -23.45
CA THR A 3 11.92 -18.12 -22.71
C THR A 3 11.14 -16.85 -23.04
N PHE A 4 9.83 -16.82 -22.74
CA PHE A 4 8.99 -15.67 -23.06
C PHE A 4 9.45 -14.39 -22.35
N ILE A 5 10.08 -14.48 -21.17
CA ILE A 5 10.60 -13.31 -20.45
C ILE A 5 11.79 -12.64 -21.14
N GLU A 6 12.55 -13.40 -21.94
CA GLU A 6 13.69 -12.90 -22.73
C GLU A 6 13.24 -12.32 -24.09
N SER A 7 12.00 -12.63 -24.50
CA SER A 7 11.43 -12.21 -25.77
C SER A 7 11.19 -10.69 -25.83
N PRO A 8 11.48 -10.01 -26.94
CA PRO A 8 11.12 -8.61 -27.13
C PRO A 8 9.60 -8.37 -27.17
N ARG A 9 8.80 -9.44 -27.28
CA ARG A 9 7.33 -9.40 -27.23
C ARG A 9 6.78 -9.47 -25.80
N PHE A 10 7.64 -9.66 -24.79
CA PHE A 10 7.21 -9.64 -23.39
C PHE A 10 6.60 -8.27 -23.03
N PRO A 11 5.36 -8.21 -22.53
CA PRO A 11 4.65 -6.95 -22.33
C PRO A 11 5.09 -6.23 -21.03
N VAL A 12 6.38 -5.92 -20.90
CA VAL A 12 6.99 -5.35 -19.69
C VAL A 12 6.30 -4.06 -19.22
N ASN A 13 5.90 -3.19 -20.14
CA ASN A 13 5.20 -1.94 -19.81
C ASN A 13 3.83 -2.20 -19.17
N ILE A 14 3.11 -3.22 -19.63
CA ILE A 14 1.81 -3.61 -19.07
C ILE A 14 2.00 -4.22 -17.67
N VAL A 15 3.04 -5.05 -17.49
CA VAL A 15 3.40 -5.61 -16.18
C VAL A 15 3.77 -4.50 -15.19
N ASN A 16 4.53 -3.50 -15.62
CA ASN A 16 4.91 -2.35 -14.80
C ASN A 16 3.69 -1.52 -14.38
N GLN A 17 2.76 -1.25 -15.30
CA GLN A 17 1.53 -0.54 -14.98
C GLN A 17 0.65 -1.34 -14.00
N ALA A 18 0.48 -2.65 -14.23
CA ALA A 18 -0.27 -3.53 -13.34
C ALA A 18 0.34 -3.52 -11.92
N ALA A 19 1.65 -3.68 -11.81
CA ALA A 19 2.40 -3.66 -10.55
C ALA A 19 2.31 -2.31 -9.83
N ALA A 20 2.37 -1.19 -10.57
CA ALA A 20 2.23 0.14 -10.00
C ALA A 20 0.84 0.35 -9.40
N LYS A 21 -0.23 -0.13 -10.07
CA LYS A 21 -1.59 -0.05 -9.55
C LYS A 21 -1.79 -0.79 -8.24
N GLU A 22 -1.10 -1.91 -8.01
CA GLU A 22 -1.19 -2.63 -6.72
C GLU A 22 -0.64 -1.82 -5.56
N LYS A 23 0.34 -0.94 -5.81
CA LYS A 23 0.94 -0.08 -4.79
C LYS A 23 0.16 1.20 -4.54
N GLN A 24 -0.82 1.53 -5.38
CA GLN A 24 -1.70 2.69 -5.23
C GLN A 24 -2.83 2.41 -4.23
N GLY A 25 -3.40 3.47 -3.65
CA GLY A 25 -4.45 3.38 -2.63
C GLY A 25 -5.66 2.57 -3.11
N GLY A 26 -6.02 1.52 -2.35
CA GLY A 26 -7.11 0.60 -2.69
C GLY A 26 -6.74 -0.50 -3.69
N GLY A 27 -5.53 -0.49 -4.25
CA GLY A 27 -5.04 -1.51 -5.16
C GLY A 27 -4.37 -2.70 -4.49
N ARG A 28 -4.04 -2.63 -3.20
CA ARG A 28 -3.28 -3.69 -2.50
C ARG A 28 -4.12 -4.97 -2.33
N PRO A 29 -3.51 -6.17 -2.42
CA PRO A 29 -4.17 -7.43 -2.05
C PRO A 29 -4.68 -7.40 -0.61
N GLU A 30 -5.81 -8.01 -0.28
CA GLU A 30 -6.39 -7.87 1.08
C GLU A 30 -5.44 -8.37 2.18
N PHE A 31 -4.72 -9.47 1.94
CA PHE A 31 -3.80 -10.03 2.92
C PHE A 31 -2.60 -9.11 3.23
N TRP A 32 -2.31 -8.12 2.39
CA TRP A 32 -1.29 -7.10 2.67
C TRP A 32 -1.71 -6.19 3.84
N GLU A 33 -2.99 -6.10 4.15
CA GLU A 33 -3.49 -5.27 5.25
C GLU A 33 -3.50 -6.01 6.58
N MET A 34 -3.16 -7.31 6.62
CA MET A 34 -3.14 -8.09 7.88
C MET A 34 -2.03 -7.63 8.84
N VAL A 35 -0.78 -7.54 8.36
CA VAL A 35 0.38 -7.08 9.14
C VAL A 35 1.38 -6.44 8.21
N PHE A 36 1.87 -5.24 8.50
CA PHE A 36 2.92 -4.59 7.71
C PHE A 36 4.17 -5.48 7.58
N TRP A 37 4.66 -5.67 6.35
CA TRP A 37 5.88 -6.43 6.07
C TRP A 37 6.73 -5.66 5.06
N TRP A 38 8.04 -5.60 5.31
CA TRP A 38 8.98 -4.94 4.42
C TRP A 38 9.13 -5.73 3.10
N THR A 39 9.26 -5.02 1.98
CA THR A 39 9.59 -5.61 0.66
C THR A 39 8.53 -6.58 0.11
N ARG A 40 7.29 -6.10 -0.09
CA ARG A 40 6.26 -6.88 -0.79
C ARG A 40 6.39 -6.75 -2.31
N LYS A 41 6.68 -7.87 -2.97
CA LYS A 41 6.66 -7.95 -4.43
C LYS A 41 5.21 -7.92 -4.93
N PRO A 42 4.86 -7.03 -5.88
CA PRO A 42 3.55 -7.03 -6.52
C PRO A 42 3.22 -8.41 -7.09
N LEU A 43 1.98 -8.86 -6.89
CA LEU A 43 1.48 -10.14 -7.40
C LEU A 43 1.48 -10.16 -8.92
N ALA A 44 1.12 -9.06 -9.58
CA ALA A 44 1.24 -8.92 -11.03
C ALA A 44 2.66 -9.21 -11.54
N SER A 45 3.68 -8.69 -10.85
CA SER A 45 5.08 -8.94 -11.21
C SER A 45 5.48 -10.39 -10.95
N ALA A 46 5.14 -10.94 -9.78
CA ALA A 46 5.44 -12.33 -9.42
C ALA A 46 4.82 -13.31 -10.44
N ARG A 47 3.53 -13.12 -10.74
CA ARG A 47 2.78 -13.86 -11.75
C ARG A 47 3.43 -13.79 -13.12
N ALA A 48 3.79 -12.58 -13.55
CA ALA A 48 4.36 -12.37 -14.87
C ALA A 48 5.72 -13.05 -15.01
N VAL A 49 6.61 -12.89 -14.03
CA VAL A 49 7.94 -13.50 -14.04
C VAL A 49 7.86 -15.02 -14.03
N LEU A 50 7.02 -15.60 -13.17
CA LEU A 50 6.84 -17.06 -13.10
C LEU A 50 6.34 -17.63 -14.44
N ALA A 51 5.24 -17.08 -14.96
CA ALA A 51 4.66 -17.58 -16.19
C ALA A 51 5.60 -17.36 -17.40
N ALA A 52 6.20 -16.18 -17.53
CA ALA A 52 7.05 -15.86 -18.69
C ALA A 52 8.38 -16.63 -18.69
N SER A 53 8.91 -16.98 -17.52
CA SER A 53 10.09 -17.85 -17.40
C SER A 53 9.76 -19.30 -17.78
N ALA A 54 8.52 -19.73 -17.58
CA ALA A 54 8.07 -21.08 -17.92
C ALA A 54 7.63 -21.21 -19.39
N LEU A 55 7.17 -20.14 -20.03
CA LEU A 55 6.65 -20.15 -21.40
C LEU A 55 7.76 -20.04 -22.47
N PRO A 56 7.54 -20.59 -23.68
CA PRO A 56 8.49 -20.47 -24.78
C PRO A 56 8.52 -19.04 -25.34
N ALA A 57 9.65 -18.64 -25.94
CA ALA A 57 9.86 -17.28 -26.48
C ALA A 57 8.81 -16.83 -27.51
N ASP A 58 8.13 -17.77 -28.19
CA ASP A 58 7.09 -17.55 -29.19
C ASP A 58 5.66 -17.41 -28.61
N ALA A 59 5.49 -17.57 -27.29
CA ALA A 59 4.20 -17.43 -26.61
C ALA A 59 3.45 -16.13 -26.96
N SER A 60 2.13 -16.19 -26.99
CA SER A 60 1.28 -15.05 -27.38
C SER A 60 1.22 -13.99 -26.29
N ALA A 61 1.75 -12.79 -26.56
CA ALA A 61 1.70 -11.65 -25.65
C ALA A 61 0.26 -11.21 -25.30
N SER A 62 -0.68 -11.35 -26.26
CA SER A 62 -2.10 -11.03 -26.05
C SER A 62 -2.76 -12.02 -25.09
N ALA A 63 -2.53 -13.33 -25.29
CA ALA A 63 -3.04 -14.35 -24.38
C ALA A 63 -2.39 -14.24 -22.99
N PHE A 64 -1.08 -13.94 -22.93
CA PHE A 64 -0.40 -13.66 -21.67
C PHE A 64 -1.02 -12.48 -20.92
N THR A 65 -1.24 -11.37 -21.59
CA THR A 65 -1.81 -10.16 -20.97
C THR A 65 -3.23 -10.39 -20.44
N SER A 66 -4.09 -11.02 -21.25
CA SER A 66 -5.51 -11.18 -20.93
C SER A 66 -5.81 -12.38 -20.02
N GLN A 67 -5.10 -13.50 -20.18
CA GLN A 67 -5.42 -14.77 -19.51
C GLN A 67 -4.50 -15.08 -18.34
N VAL A 68 -3.21 -14.77 -18.46
CA VAL A 68 -2.24 -14.95 -17.36
C VAL A 68 -2.29 -13.73 -16.46
N LEU A 69 -1.89 -12.56 -16.95
CA LEU A 69 -1.82 -11.35 -16.13
C LEU A 69 -3.20 -10.89 -15.65
N ARG A 70 -4.26 -11.14 -16.45
CA ARG A 70 -5.64 -10.63 -16.25
C ARG A 70 -5.74 -9.10 -16.37
N ALA A 71 -4.84 -8.49 -17.15
CA ALA A 71 -4.87 -7.05 -17.38
C ALA A 71 -5.90 -6.69 -18.47
N LYS A 72 -6.81 -5.77 -18.14
CA LYS A 72 -7.70 -5.11 -19.09
C LYS A 72 -6.98 -3.87 -19.59
N VAL A 73 -6.67 -3.85 -20.88
CA VAL A 73 -5.84 -2.81 -21.51
C VAL A 73 -6.69 -2.05 -22.51
N ASN A 74 -6.70 -0.72 -22.39
CA ASN A 74 -7.46 0.15 -23.28
C ASN A 74 -6.72 0.43 -24.60
N MET A 75 -7.36 1.20 -25.50
CA MET A 75 -6.76 1.56 -26.80
C MET A 75 -5.47 2.39 -26.69
N ARG A 76 -5.15 2.94 -25.51
CA ARG A 76 -3.92 3.70 -25.23
C ARG A 76 -2.83 2.85 -24.58
N ASN A 77 -3.00 1.52 -24.53
CA ASN A 77 -2.11 0.60 -23.82
C ASN A 77 -2.01 0.85 -22.30
N GLU A 78 -3.09 1.39 -21.70
CA GLU A 78 -3.16 1.61 -20.27
C GLU A 78 -3.92 0.47 -19.59
N VAL A 79 -3.39 -0.04 -18.48
CA VAL A 79 -4.09 -1.03 -17.64
C VAL A 79 -5.21 -0.34 -16.90
N GLU A 80 -6.45 -0.79 -17.02
CA GLU A 80 -7.62 -0.18 -16.37
C GLU A 80 -7.94 -0.79 -15.01
N ASN A 81 -7.78 -2.11 -14.86
CA ASN A 81 -8.12 -2.86 -13.65
C ASN A 81 -6.93 -3.07 -12.70
N VAL A 82 -7.17 -3.79 -11.60
CA VAL A 82 -6.15 -4.30 -10.65
C VAL A 82 -6.04 -5.82 -10.87
N PRO A 83 -5.10 -6.29 -11.70
CA PRO A 83 -5.20 -7.64 -12.30
C PRO A 83 -5.10 -8.81 -11.32
N HIS A 84 -4.37 -8.67 -10.21
CA HIS A 84 -4.21 -9.77 -9.24
C HIS A 84 -5.49 -10.16 -8.50
N ARG A 85 -6.52 -9.31 -8.51
CA ARG A 85 -7.83 -9.64 -7.91
C ARG A 85 -8.53 -10.78 -8.64
N GLU A 86 -8.14 -11.03 -9.88
CA GLU A 86 -8.65 -12.13 -10.68
C GLU A 86 -7.64 -13.29 -10.64
N ASN A 87 -8.15 -14.52 -10.53
CA ASN A 87 -7.33 -15.71 -10.72
C ASN A 87 -6.86 -15.80 -12.17
N PRO A 88 -5.58 -16.15 -12.41
CA PRO A 88 -5.10 -16.39 -13.75
C PRO A 88 -5.88 -17.58 -14.35
N ASN A 89 -6.14 -17.50 -15.66
CA ASN A 89 -6.84 -18.54 -16.41
C ASN A 89 -6.05 -18.90 -17.67
N PRO A 90 -4.80 -19.41 -17.57
CA PRO A 90 -3.94 -19.65 -18.72
C PRO A 90 -4.59 -20.65 -19.72
N PRO A 91 -4.20 -20.64 -21.01
CA PRO A 91 -4.56 -21.68 -21.95
C PRO A 91 -4.24 -23.10 -21.42
N PRO A 92 -5.00 -24.15 -21.80
CA PRO A 92 -4.77 -25.52 -21.33
C PRO A 92 -3.33 -26.02 -21.52
N GLU A 93 -2.74 -25.73 -22.67
CA GLU A 93 -1.33 -26.04 -23.00
C GLU A 93 -0.34 -25.41 -22.00
N TRP A 94 -0.61 -24.18 -21.53
CA TRP A 94 0.26 -23.49 -20.58
C TRP A 94 0.06 -24.05 -19.17
N ARG A 95 -1.17 -24.42 -18.80
CA ARG A 95 -1.43 -25.08 -17.51
C ARG A 95 -0.75 -26.45 -17.42
N GLU A 96 -0.82 -27.24 -18.48
CA GLU A 96 -0.14 -28.54 -18.54
C GLU A 96 1.37 -28.37 -18.43
N ARG A 97 1.93 -27.32 -19.02
CA ARG A 97 3.34 -26.98 -18.88
C ARG A 97 3.68 -26.56 -17.45
N PHE A 98 2.89 -25.68 -16.83
CA PHE A 98 3.12 -25.23 -15.45
C PHE A 98 3.02 -26.38 -14.45
N SER A 99 2.06 -27.29 -14.61
CA SER A 99 1.85 -28.41 -13.69
C SER A 99 3.00 -29.42 -13.66
N LYS A 100 3.86 -29.43 -14.69
CA LYS A 100 5.08 -30.26 -14.75
C LYS A 100 6.31 -29.59 -14.14
N MET A 101 6.20 -28.32 -13.72
CA MET A 101 7.30 -27.53 -13.19
C MET A 101 7.20 -27.33 -11.68
N LYS A 102 8.36 -27.11 -11.06
CA LYS A 102 8.51 -26.82 -9.64
C LYS A 102 9.11 -25.43 -9.47
N VAL A 103 8.62 -24.69 -8.48
CA VAL A 103 9.09 -23.35 -8.13
C VAL A 103 9.70 -23.39 -6.74
N LEU A 104 10.93 -22.89 -6.60
CA LEU A 104 11.57 -22.65 -5.32
C LEU A 104 11.71 -21.14 -5.13
N ASP A 105 11.12 -20.62 -4.06
CA ASP A 105 11.39 -19.26 -3.57
C ASP A 105 12.18 -19.36 -2.26
N PRO A 106 13.52 -19.16 -2.30
CA PRO A 106 14.36 -19.28 -1.11
C PRO A 106 14.23 -18.09 -0.14
N PHE A 107 13.54 -17.02 -0.55
CA PHE A 107 13.39 -15.77 0.21
C PHE A 107 11.94 -15.30 0.14
N ALA A 108 11.03 -16.19 0.51
CA ALA A 108 9.61 -16.01 0.22
C ALA A 108 8.98 -14.85 0.97
N GLY A 109 9.52 -14.48 2.15
CA GLY A 109 8.98 -13.40 2.98
C GLY A 109 7.48 -13.56 3.20
N PHE A 110 6.69 -12.64 2.64
CA PHE A 110 5.23 -12.65 2.77
C PHE A 110 4.49 -13.55 1.74
N GLY A 111 5.21 -14.27 0.89
CA GLY A 111 4.65 -15.35 0.06
C GLY A 111 4.09 -14.93 -1.31
N SER A 112 4.42 -13.75 -1.84
CA SER A 112 3.88 -13.30 -3.14
C SER A 112 4.18 -14.24 -4.31
N ILE A 113 5.42 -14.74 -4.44
CA ILE A 113 5.82 -15.65 -5.52
C ILE A 113 5.17 -17.03 -5.37
N PRO A 114 5.28 -17.73 -4.23
CA PRO A 114 4.63 -19.03 -4.06
C PRO A 114 3.10 -18.94 -4.17
N LEU A 115 2.47 -17.84 -3.75
CA LEU A 115 1.03 -17.62 -3.97
C LEU A 115 0.69 -17.64 -5.46
N GLU A 116 1.40 -16.86 -6.28
CA GLU A 116 1.13 -16.80 -7.71
C GLU A 116 1.53 -18.10 -8.43
N ALA A 117 2.54 -18.83 -7.95
CA ALA A 117 2.87 -20.15 -8.45
C ALA A 117 1.70 -21.13 -8.26
N ILE A 118 1.11 -21.16 -7.06
CA ILE A 118 -0.08 -21.98 -6.78
C ILE A 118 -1.26 -21.54 -7.66
N ARG A 119 -1.52 -20.23 -7.78
CA ARG A 119 -2.64 -19.71 -8.59
C ARG A 119 -2.49 -20.02 -10.09
N LEU A 120 -1.26 -20.01 -10.61
CA LEU A 120 -0.96 -20.37 -12.00
C LEU A 120 -1.05 -21.89 -12.26
N GLY A 121 -1.08 -22.72 -11.21
CA GLY A 121 -1.14 -24.16 -11.32
C GLY A 121 0.23 -24.82 -11.55
N PHE A 122 1.31 -24.24 -11.00
CA PHE A 122 2.60 -24.93 -10.94
C PHE A 122 2.47 -26.22 -10.11
N GLY A 123 3.16 -27.28 -10.52
CA GLY A 123 3.03 -28.61 -9.91
C GLY A 123 3.49 -28.63 -8.44
N GLU A 124 4.53 -27.87 -8.12
CA GLU A 124 5.03 -27.73 -6.75
C GLU A 124 5.56 -26.31 -6.54
N ALA A 125 5.25 -25.72 -5.38
CA ALA A 125 5.80 -24.43 -4.94
C ALA A 125 6.39 -24.61 -3.54
N VAL A 126 7.71 -24.44 -3.43
CA VAL A 126 8.47 -24.53 -2.18
C VAL A 126 8.85 -23.12 -1.75
N ALA A 127 8.34 -22.68 -0.61
CA ALA A 127 8.67 -21.40 -0.01
C ALA A 127 9.59 -21.62 1.18
N VAL A 128 10.74 -20.94 1.20
CA VAL A 128 11.71 -21.00 2.30
C VAL A 128 11.86 -19.61 2.91
N GLU A 129 11.99 -19.58 4.23
CA GLU A 129 12.25 -18.37 4.98
C GLU A 129 12.95 -18.70 6.29
N LEU A 130 13.92 -17.86 6.66
CA LEU A 130 14.68 -17.99 7.90
C LEU A 130 13.97 -17.30 9.07
N LEU A 131 13.26 -16.19 8.79
CA LEU A 131 12.60 -15.40 9.81
C LEU A 131 11.35 -16.12 10.33
N PRO A 132 11.27 -16.45 11.64
CA PRO A 132 10.12 -17.16 12.21
C PRO A 132 8.80 -16.45 11.96
N THR A 133 8.79 -15.12 12.02
CA THR A 133 7.60 -14.30 11.76
C THR A 133 7.08 -14.48 10.33
N ALA A 134 7.97 -14.49 9.34
CA ALA A 134 7.57 -14.67 7.95
C ALA A 134 7.17 -16.12 7.65
N TYR A 135 7.79 -17.10 8.31
CA TYR A 135 7.31 -18.48 8.26
C TYR A 135 5.84 -18.61 8.72
N VAL A 136 5.46 -17.94 9.81
CA VAL A 136 4.06 -17.90 10.26
C VAL A 136 3.14 -17.26 9.21
N PHE A 137 3.58 -16.20 8.53
CA PHE A 137 2.81 -15.59 7.44
C PHE A 137 2.66 -16.52 6.24
N LEU A 138 3.70 -17.24 5.84
CA LEU A 138 3.60 -18.23 4.77
C LEU A 138 2.56 -19.30 5.11
N LYS A 139 2.51 -19.76 6.36
CA LYS A 139 1.45 -20.67 6.83
C LYS A 139 0.07 -20.05 6.72
N ALA A 140 -0.10 -18.84 7.24
CA ALA A 140 -1.39 -18.15 7.27
C ALA A 140 -1.93 -17.76 5.88
N ILE A 141 -1.05 -17.41 4.94
CA ILE A 141 -1.42 -16.91 3.62
C ILE A 141 -1.52 -18.04 2.59
N LEU A 142 -0.65 -19.05 2.68
CA LEU A 142 -0.54 -20.10 1.66
C LEU A 142 -1.11 -21.42 2.15
N GLU A 143 -0.61 -21.93 3.29
CA GLU A 143 -0.84 -23.31 3.70
C GLU A 143 -2.24 -23.52 4.29
N TYR A 144 -2.63 -22.72 5.28
CA TYR A 144 -3.92 -22.88 5.95
C TYR A 144 -5.11 -22.59 5.01
N PRO A 145 -5.10 -21.53 4.18
CA PRO A 145 -6.20 -21.29 3.24
C PRO A 145 -6.31 -22.40 2.18
N LYS A 146 -5.18 -22.88 1.65
CA LYS A 146 -5.16 -24.01 0.70
C LYS A 146 -5.71 -25.29 1.33
N TRP A 147 -5.20 -25.65 2.51
CA TRP A 147 -5.67 -26.82 3.27
C TRP A 147 -7.17 -26.74 3.56
N ALA A 148 -7.67 -25.58 3.98
CA ALA A 148 -9.08 -25.39 4.27
C ALA A 148 -9.94 -25.48 3.01
N ALA A 149 -9.49 -24.89 1.89
CA ALA A 149 -10.19 -25.00 0.61
C ALA A 149 -10.27 -26.44 0.12
N GLU A 150 -9.16 -27.19 0.16
CA GLU A 150 -9.08 -28.59 -0.27
C GLU A 150 -9.98 -29.53 0.56
N ARG A 151 -10.23 -29.18 1.83
CA ARG A 151 -11.11 -29.94 2.72
C ARG A 151 -12.55 -29.42 2.79
N GLY A 152 -12.89 -28.39 2.04
CA GLY A 152 -14.21 -27.75 2.13
C GLY A 152 -14.48 -27.03 3.46
N LEU A 153 -13.42 -26.70 4.22
CA LEU A 153 -13.47 -26.04 5.53
C LEU A 153 -13.30 -24.51 5.45
N GLY A 154 -13.25 -23.92 4.25
CA GLY A 154 -12.98 -22.48 4.08
C GLY A 154 -13.90 -21.58 4.90
N GLN A 155 -15.20 -21.85 4.92
CA GLN A 155 -16.16 -21.06 5.71
C GLN A 155 -15.95 -21.21 7.22
N GLN A 156 -15.52 -22.40 7.67
CA GLN A 156 -15.19 -22.64 9.06
C GLN A 156 -13.92 -21.89 9.45
N LEU A 157 -12.87 -21.92 8.61
CA LEU A 157 -11.65 -21.16 8.84
C LEU A 157 -11.94 -19.66 9.01
N VAL A 158 -12.81 -19.08 8.17
CA VAL A 158 -13.23 -17.67 8.30
C VAL A 158 -13.87 -17.40 9.67
N LYS A 159 -14.80 -18.26 10.10
CA LYS A 159 -15.47 -18.14 11.41
C LYS A 159 -14.49 -18.30 12.57
N ASP A 160 -13.55 -19.23 12.46
CA ASP A 160 -12.55 -19.49 13.49
C ASP A 160 -11.58 -18.31 13.61
N VAL A 161 -11.10 -17.75 12.49
CA VAL A 161 -10.27 -16.54 12.48
C VAL A 161 -11.01 -15.37 13.13
N GLU A 162 -12.29 -15.17 12.81
CA GLU A 162 -13.10 -14.11 13.40
C GLU A 162 -13.31 -14.32 14.91
N ARG A 163 -13.57 -15.57 15.34
CA ARG A 163 -13.75 -15.92 16.76
C ARG A 163 -12.47 -15.68 17.56
N TRP A 164 -11.35 -16.23 17.10
CA TRP A 164 -10.09 -16.11 17.81
C TRP A 164 -9.53 -14.69 17.75
N GLY A 165 -9.71 -13.97 16.65
CA GLY A 165 -9.35 -12.55 16.55
C GLY A 165 -10.12 -11.67 17.54
N ARG A 166 -11.43 -11.94 17.73
CA ARG A 166 -12.21 -11.28 18.79
C ARG A 166 -11.68 -11.62 20.18
N TRP A 167 -11.48 -12.91 20.46
CA TRP A 167 -10.94 -13.34 21.74
C TRP A 167 -9.59 -12.66 22.06
N VAL A 168 -8.65 -12.62 21.11
CA VAL A 168 -7.35 -11.94 21.30
C VAL A 168 -7.55 -10.46 21.61
N THR A 169 -8.39 -9.77 20.83
CA THR A 169 -8.68 -8.34 21.05
C THR A 169 -9.28 -8.09 22.43
N GLU A 170 -10.20 -8.95 22.88
CA GLU A 170 -10.81 -8.87 24.22
C GLU A 170 -9.79 -9.11 25.34
N GLN A 171 -8.87 -10.06 25.17
CA GLN A 171 -7.80 -10.30 26.13
C GLN A 171 -6.84 -9.09 26.19
N LEU A 172 -6.42 -8.56 25.04
CA LEU A 172 -5.54 -7.39 24.98
C LEU A 172 -6.19 -6.15 25.58
N ALA A 173 -7.50 -5.96 25.45
CA ALA A 173 -8.22 -4.86 26.08
C ALA A 173 -8.26 -4.96 27.61
N GLN A 174 -8.11 -6.16 28.17
CA GLN A 174 -8.06 -6.41 29.61
C GLN A 174 -6.63 -6.42 30.16
N ASP A 175 -5.63 -6.50 29.28
CA ASP A 175 -4.22 -6.48 29.66
C ASP A 175 -3.84 -5.11 30.25
N PRO A 176 -3.26 -5.06 31.47
CA PRO A 176 -2.97 -3.80 32.15
C PRO A 176 -1.93 -2.95 31.40
N ASP A 177 -0.94 -3.59 30.77
CA ASP A 177 0.16 -2.92 30.07
C ASP A 177 -0.33 -2.33 28.72
N ILE A 178 -1.29 -2.99 28.08
CA ILE A 178 -1.90 -2.45 26.85
C ILE A 178 -2.92 -1.36 27.18
N LYS A 179 -3.73 -1.56 28.21
CA LYS A 179 -4.80 -0.62 28.58
C LYS A 179 -4.26 0.76 28.98
N GLU A 180 -3.06 0.85 29.55
CA GLU A 180 -2.44 2.15 29.83
C GLU A 180 -2.00 2.92 28.57
N LEU A 181 -1.80 2.22 27.45
CA LEU A 181 -1.32 2.81 26.19
C LEU A 181 -2.46 3.27 25.26
N TYR A 182 -3.66 2.75 25.46
CA TYR A 182 -4.80 2.98 24.57
C TYR A 182 -6.07 3.38 25.34
N ASP A 183 -6.59 4.56 25.01
CA ASP A 183 -7.84 5.11 25.51
C ASP A 183 -9.04 4.37 24.91
N PRO A 184 -10.07 4.05 25.71
CA PRO A 184 -11.20 3.21 25.30
C PRO A 184 -12.06 3.82 24.17
N ASP A 185 -12.10 5.16 24.07
CA ASP A 185 -12.94 5.89 23.10
C ASP A 185 -12.17 6.36 21.86
N VAL A 186 -10.91 5.96 21.70
CA VAL A 186 -10.05 6.35 20.57
C VAL A 186 -10.01 5.25 19.52
N ALA A 187 -10.52 5.56 18.33
CA ALA A 187 -10.54 4.60 17.22
C ALA A 187 -9.17 4.38 16.56
N VAL A 188 -8.32 5.43 16.50
CA VAL A 188 -7.04 5.42 15.79
C VAL A 188 -6.05 6.35 16.47
N TYR A 189 -4.80 5.90 16.59
CA TYR A 189 -3.66 6.72 17.00
C TYR A 189 -2.81 7.10 15.78
N ILE A 190 -2.35 8.35 15.74
CA ILE A 190 -1.43 8.84 14.70
C ILE A 190 -0.12 9.19 15.38
N GLY A 191 0.91 8.39 15.10
CA GLY A 191 2.27 8.63 15.58
C GLY A 191 3.09 9.47 14.61
N THR A 192 3.96 10.31 15.14
CA THR A 192 5.00 11.03 14.38
C THR A 192 6.27 11.10 15.22
N TRP A 193 7.41 11.18 14.56
CA TRP A 193 8.69 11.43 15.23
C TRP A 193 8.85 12.93 15.48
N GLU A 194 9.44 13.29 16.63
CA GLU A 194 9.82 14.68 16.90
C GLU A 194 11.34 14.84 16.89
N VAL A 195 11.78 16.00 16.40
CA VAL A 195 13.20 16.38 16.40
C VAL A 195 13.39 17.70 17.13
N LYS A 196 14.48 17.81 17.89
CA LYS A 196 14.84 19.08 18.54
C LYS A 196 15.44 20.02 17.51
N CYS A 197 14.78 21.17 17.30
CA CYS A 197 15.26 22.21 16.41
C CYS A 197 16.54 22.87 16.96
N PRO A 198 17.63 22.97 16.18
CA PRO A 198 18.86 23.60 16.64
C PRO A 198 18.75 25.13 16.74
N HIS A 199 17.75 25.74 16.10
CA HIS A 199 17.55 27.20 16.09
C HIS A 199 16.78 27.71 17.30
N CYS A 200 15.64 27.07 17.62
CA CYS A 200 14.75 27.53 18.69
C CYS A 200 14.71 26.59 19.89
N GLY A 201 15.42 25.46 19.84
CA GLY A 201 15.51 24.49 20.94
C GLY A 201 14.24 23.66 21.21
N LYS A 202 13.12 23.96 20.53
CA LYS A 202 11.84 23.25 20.69
C LYS A 202 11.83 21.94 19.90
N TYR A 203 11.10 20.95 20.40
CA TYR A 203 10.75 19.75 19.64
C TYR A 203 9.66 20.08 18.63
N THR A 204 9.86 19.63 17.39
CA THR A 204 8.91 19.79 16.29
C THR A 204 8.59 18.41 15.72
N PRO A 205 7.31 18.09 15.49
CA PRO A 205 6.94 16.84 14.85
C PRO A 205 7.30 16.84 13.36
N LEU A 206 7.57 15.65 12.82
CA LEU A 206 7.87 15.40 11.42
C LEU A 206 6.62 14.87 10.70
N ILE A 207 5.89 15.77 10.07
CA ILE A 207 4.60 15.50 9.45
C ILE A 207 4.77 15.41 7.94
N GLY A 208 4.78 14.17 7.43
CA GLY A 208 4.85 13.87 6.01
C GLY A 208 3.52 14.03 5.26
N ASN A 209 2.40 14.09 5.97
CA ASN A 209 1.07 14.26 5.39
C ASN A 209 0.11 14.91 6.40
N TRP A 210 -0.44 16.06 6.04
CA TRP A 210 -1.42 16.78 6.86
C TRP A 210 -2.86 16.32 6.66
N TRP A 211 -3.13 15.50 5.65
CA TRP A 211 -4.48 15.00 5.37
C TRP A 211 -4.85 13.82 6.24
N LEU A 212 -6.02 13.89 6.86
CA LEU A 212 -6.64 12.78 7.59
C LEU A 212 -7.64 12.03 6.70
N ALA A 213 -8.44 12.75 5.90
CA ALA A 213 -9.40 12.15 4.99
C ALA A 213 -9.62 12.99 3.72
N ARG A 214 -9.64 12.32 2.57
CA ARG A 214 -9.96 12.87 1.24
C ARG A 214 -10.78 11.89 0.43
N VAL A 215 -12.02 11.65 0.86
CA VAL A 215 -12.85 10.55 0.33
C VAL A 215 -13.76 11.09 -0.77
N SER A 216 -13.36 10.91 -2.03
CA SER A 216 -14.17 11.26 -3.20
C SER A 216 -15.25 10.20 -3.48
N LYS A 217 -16.43 10.65 -3.93
CA LYS A 217 -17.55 9.82 -4.42
C LYS A 217 -17.70 9.88 -5.94
N SER A 218 -17.30 10.98 -6.55
CA SER A 218 -17.17 11.14 -7.99
C SER A 218 -16.01 12.08 -8.28
N ALA A 219 -15.13 11.68 -9.20
CA ALA A 219 -14.14 12.57 -9.78
C ALA A 219 -14.75 13.15 -11.06
N GLU A 220 -14.93 14.48 -11.12
CA GLU A 220 -15.40 15.19 -12.32
C GLU A 220 -14.23 15.53 -13.28
N GLY A 221 -13.10 14.80 -13.18
CA GLY A 221 -11.90 14.98 -14.01
C GLY A 221 -10.72 15.61 -13.25
N GLU A 222 -9.52 15.47 -13.83
CA GLU A 222 -8.33 16.22 -13.43
C GLU A 222 -8.51 17.68 -13.86
N GLY A 223 -8.31 18.62 -12.93
CA GLY A 223 -8.40 20.04 -13.26
C GLY A 223 -7.24 20.48 -14.16
N GLU A 224 -7.35 21.68 -14.73
CA GLU A 224 -6.27 22.28 -15.57
C GLU A 224 -4.93 22.41 -14.83
N GLU A 225 -4.97 22.47 -13.49
CA GLU A 225 -3.78 22.42 -12.65
C GLU A 225 -3.37 20.98 -12.33
N GLU A 226 -2.09 20.67 -12.56
CA GLU A 226 -1.50 19.37 -12.23
C GLU A 226 -1.75 18.98 -10.76
N GLY A 227 -2.42 17.85 -10.54
CA GLY A 227 -2.76 17.34 -9.22
C GLY A 227 -4.03 17.92 -8.58
N ALA A 228 -4.74 18.82 -9.27
CA ALA A 228 -6.07 19.26 -8.85
C ALA A 228 -7.14 18.26 -9.26
N ARG A 229 -8.08 17.98 -8.34
CA ARG A 229 -9.26 17.14 -8.60
C ARG A 229 -10.51 17.89 -8.19
N SER A 230 -11.43 17.98 -9.13
CA SER A 230 -12.76 18.54 -8.88
C SER A 230 -13.77 17.40 -8.75
N GLY A 231 -14.75 17.55 -7.86
CA GLY A 231 -15.84 16.60 -7.73
C GLY A 231 -16.49 16.62 -6.36
N PHE A 232 -17.23 15.55 -6.07
CA PHE A 232 -17.94 15.41 -4.81
C PHE A 232 -17.14 14.58 -3.81
N PHE A 233 -16.96 15.13 -2.62
CA PHE A 233 -16.24 14.52 -1.51
C PHE A 233 -17.19 14.24 -0.36
N SER A 234 -17.19 12.99 0.08
CA SER A 234 -17.93 12.55 1.28
C SER A 234 -17.21 12.90 2.58
N ARG A 235 -15.88 13.03 2.54
CA ARG A 235 -15.07 13.53 3.66
C ARG A 235 -13.85 14.33 3.20
N LEU A 236 -13.68 15.50 3.82
CA LEU A 236 -12.51 16.37 3.75
C LEU A 236 -12.11 16.75 5.17
N ALA A 237 -11.02 16.17 5.65
CA ALA A 237 -10.46 16.48 6.96
C ALA A 237 -8.93 16.50 6.91
N TRP A 238 -8.33 17.46 7.61
CA TRP A 238 -6.89 17.62 7.70
C TRP A 238 -6.47 18.13 9.08
N MET A 239 -5.18 18.08 9.34
CA MET A 239 -4.54 18.62 10.53
C MET A 239 -4.06 20.05 10.26
N GLU A 240 -4.07 20.85 11.31
CA GLU A 240 -3.41 22.15 11.35
C GLU A 240 -2.49 22.23 12.56
N TRP A 241 -1.44 23.03 12.44
CA TRP A 241 -0.54 23.34 13.54
C TRP A 241 -0.94 24.66 14.19
N ASP A 242 -1.25 24.60 15.48
CA ASP A 242 -1.55 25.74 16.32
C ASP A 242 -0.59 25.77 17.52
N ASN A 243 0.53 26.46 17.32
CA ASN A 243 1.52 26.86 18.31
C ASN A 243 1.85 25.82 19.40
N GLY A 244 2.18 24.59 19.00
CA GLY A 244 2.53 23.50 19.91
C GLY A 244 1.52 22.37 19.95
N SER A 245 0.36 22.54 19.31
CA SER A 245 -0.68 21.51 19.25
C SER A 245 -1.15 21.27 17.82
N VAL A 246 -1.60 20.04 17.56
CA VAL A 246 -2.30 19.70 16.32
C VAL A 246 -3.79 19.88 16.54
N LYS A 247 -4.44 20.61 15.64
CA LYS A 247 -5.90 20.72 15.57
C LYS A 247 -6.42 19.99 14.35
N VAL A 248 -7.61 19.41 14.46
CA VAL A 248 -8.29 18.74 13.35
C VAL A 248 -9.32 19.69 12.75
N VAL A 249 -9.22 19.91 11.45
CA VAL A 249 -10.23 20.57 10.63
C VAL A 249 -11.05 19.48 9.94
N ASP A 250 -12.32 19.35 10.32
CA ASP A 250 -13.30 18.52 9.61
C ASP A 250 -14.26 19.46 8.85
N LEU A 251 -13.95 19.72 7.57
CA LEU A 251 -14.67 20.68 6.76
C LEU A 251 -16.15 20.29 6.58
N ASN A 252 -16.45 18.99 6.54
CA ASN A 252 -17.83 18.50 6.50
C ASN A 252 -18.61 18.88 7.76
N ARG A 253 -17.97 18.85 8.93
CA ARG A 253 -18.58 19.28 10.19
C ARG A 253 -18.76 20.79 10.24
N GLU A 254 -17.76 21.56 9.80
CA GLU A 254 -17.83 23.03 9.75
C GLU A 254 -18.93 23.53 8.81
N LEU A 255 -19.02 22.95 7.61
CA LEU A 255 -20.03 23.30 6.62
C LEU A 255 -21.37 22.58 6.84
N LYS A 256 -21.48 21.71 7.86
CA LYS A 256 -22.65 20.88 8.15
C LYS A 256 -23.16 20.11 6.92
N ALA A 257 -22.24 19.63 6.09
CA ALA A 257 -22.52 19.00 4.81
C ALA A 257 -22.00 17.56 4.77
N LYS A 258 -22.87 16.60 4.41
CA LYS A 258 -22.46 15.19 4.22
C LYS A 258 -21.68 14.96 2.92
N LEU A 259 -21.89 15.82 1.93
CA LEU A 259 -21.23 15.77 0.64
C LEU A 259 -20.84 17.20 0.25
N ILE A 260 -19.59 17.40 -0.13
CA ILE A 260 -19.05 18.72 -0.50
C ILE A 260 -18.62 18.66 -1.96
N LYS A 261 -19.11 19.58 -2.79
CA LYS A 261 -18.52 19.84 -4.11
C LYS A 261 -17.30 20.73 -3.91
N ALA A 262 -16.11 20.23 -4.24
CA ALA A 262 -14.85 20.93 -4.00
C ALA A 262 -13.86 20.76 -5.16
N LYS A 263 -12.94 21.72 -5.28
CA LYS A 263 -11.68 21.55 -6.00
C LYS A 263 -10.58 21.34 -4.97
N VAL A 264 -9.86 20.22 -5.05
CA VAL A 264 -8.79 19.86 -4.09
C VAL A 264 -7.48 19.74 -4.85
N ASN A 265 -6.46 20.48 -4.43
CA ASN A 265 -5.09 20.28 -4.93
C ASN A 265 -4.19 19.92 -3.75
N ALA A 266 -3.91 18.62 -3.62
CA ALA A 266 -3.11 18.12 -2.50
C ALA A 266 -1.62 18.46 -2.62
N ARG A 267 -1.12 18.66 -3.84
CA ARG A 267 0.27 19.03 -4.10
C ARG A 267 0.54 20.48 -3.75
N GLN A 268 -0.37 21.37 -4.13
CA GLN A 268 -0.27 22.78 -3.77
C GLN A 268 -0.75 23.06 -2.34
N GLY A 269 -1.58 22.18 -1.76
CA GLY A 269 -2.04 22.27 -0.38
C GLY A 269 -3.25 23.18 -0.23
N TYR A 270 -4.33 22.93 -0.97
CA TYR A 270 -5.57 23.68 -0.77
C TYR A 270 -6.84 22.89 -1.09
N VAL A 271 -7.96 23.38 -0.53
CA VAL A 271 -9.34 23.00 -0.85
C VAL A 271 -10.10 24.26 -1.21
N GLU A 272 -10.88 24.23 -2.28
CA GLU A 272 -11.78 25.31 -2.65
C GLU A 272 -13.23 24.81 -2.66
N VAL A 273 -14.10 25.52 -1.94
CA VAL A 273 -15.54 25.22 -1.84
C VAL A 273 -16.30 26.53 -1.97
N GLY A 274 -17.18 26.62 -2.98
CA GLY A 274 -18.04 27.79 -3.18
C GLY A 274 -17.27 29.12 -3.28
N GLY A 275 -16.10 29.11 -3.90
CA GLY A 275 -15.23 30.29 -4.04
C GLY A 275 -14.37 30.63 -2.81
N LYS A 276 -14.56 29.93 -1.68
CA LYS A 276 -13.67 30.06 -0.51
C LYS A 276 -12.55 29.03 -0.58
N ARG A 277 -11.31 29.51 -0.44
CA ARG A 277 -10.11 28.67 -0.41
C ARG A 277 -9.64 28.44 1.02
N TYR A 278 -9.42 27.18 1.36
CA TYR A 278 -8.84 26.69 2.60
C TYR A 278 -7.42 26.21 2.30
N SER A 279 -6.46 26.61 3.13
CA SER A 279 -5.08 26.17 3.00
C SER A 279 -4.89 24.87 3.77
N VAL A 280 -4.21 23.91 3.16
CA VAL A 280 -3.76 22.69 3.84
C VAL A 280 -2.25 22.72 3.83
N ARG A 281 -1.65 22.57 5.02
CA ARG A 281 -0.20 22.63 5.16
C ARG A 281 0.47 21.57 4.29
N LYS A 282 1.63 21.93 3.76
CA LYS A 282 2.53 21.02 3.06
C LYS A 282 3.36 20.22 4.08
N PRO A 283 3.88 19.04 3.70
CA PRO A 283 4.79 18.29 4.55
C PRO A 283 5.92 19.18 5.06
N ASN A 284 6.30 19.03 6.32
CA ASN A 284 7.46 19.73 6.89
C ASN A 284 8.68 18.81 6.97
N VAL A 285 8.67 17.70 6.24
CA VAL A 285 9.78 16.78 6.09
C VAL A 285 9.92 16.45 4.61
N ASP A 286 11.16 16.46 4.13
CA ASP A 286 11.55 16.03 2.81
C ASP A 286 12.59 14.92 2.95
N ALA A 287 12.12 13.68 2.74
CA ALA A 287 12.96 12.49 2.87
C ALA A 287 14.01 12.37 1.76
N GLN A 288 13.80 12.99 0.59
CA GLN A 288 14.76 12.92 -0.51
C GLN A 288 15.99 13.77 -0.22
N TYR A 289 15.80 14.93 0.41
CA TYR A 289 16.89 15.83 0.78
C TYR A 289 17.32 15.71 2.24
N GLU A 290 16.73 14.76 2.98
CA GLU A 290 16.99 14.54 4.42
C GLU A 290 16.84 15.82 5.24
N THR A 291 15.79 16.58 4.97
CA THR A 291 15.54 17.87 5.64
C THR A 291 14.16 17.93 6.27
N ALA A 292 14.02 18.76 7.29
CA ALA A 292 12.74 19.10 7.90
C ALA A 292 12.65 20.60 8.17
N THR A 293 11.44 21.14 8.22
CA THR A 293 11.16 22.53 8.57
C THR A 293 10.52 22.57 9.95
N CYS A 294 11.08 23.36 10.86
CA CYS A 294 10.54 23.52 12.20
C CYS A 294 9.18 24.22 12.18
N LEU A 295 8.15 23.60 12.76
CA LEU A 295 6.80 24.18 12.81
C LEU A 295 6.69 25.37 13.77
N HIS A 296 7.67 25.56 14.65
CA HIS A 296 7.70 26.67 15.60
C HIS A 296 8.37 27.93 15.03
N CYS A 297 9.48 27.79 14.31
CA CYS A 297 10.28 28.94 13.85
C CYS A 297 10.46 29.03 12.33
N GLY A 298 10.00 28.03 11.57
CA GLY A 298 10.11 28.02 10.11
C GLY A 298 11.51 27.70 9.56
N ASN A 299 12.51 27.54 10.42
CA ASN A 299 13.88 27.24 9.97
C ASN A 299 14.05 25.77 9.60
N GLN A 300 14.96 25.52 8.67
CA GLN A 300 15.32 24.17 8.23
C GLN A 300 16.22 23.45 9.25
N ILE A 301 16.03 22.14 9.33
CA ILE A 301 16.77 21.16 10.13
C ILE A 301 17.31 20.12 9.13
N ARG A 302 18.59 19.76 9.24
CA ARG A 302 19.25 18.87 8.27
C ARG A 302 20.17 17.85 8.93
N TYR A 303 21.32 18.28 9.43
CA TYR A 303 22.34 17.35 9.93
C TYR A 303 22.12 17.03 11.40
N TYR A 304 22.33 15.77 11.79
CA TYR A 304 22.45 15.34 13.18
C TYR A 304 23.93 15.03 13.46
N LEU A 305 24.48 15.62 14.52
CA LEU A 305 25.85 15.37 14.98
C LEU A 305 25.81 14.36 16.13
N PRO A 306 26.14 13.07 15.89
CA PRO A 306 25.98 12.02 16.90
C PRO A 306 26.82 12.30 18.16
N ARG A 307 28.05 12.81 17.98
CA ARG A 307 28.98 13.15 19.07
C ARG A 307 28.44 14.21 20.03
N LEU A 308 27.61 15.14 19.53
CA LEU A 308 27.03 16.22 20.31
C LEU A 308 25.55 15.97 20.63
N SER A 309 25.01 14.84 20.17
CA SER A 309 23.61 14.45 20.23
C SER A 309 22.64 15.59 19.88
N ARG A 310 22.97 16.41 18.88
CA ARG A 310 22.19 17.60 18.47
C ARG A 310 22.20 17.78 16.96
N HIS A 311 21.19 18.48 16.44
CA HIS A 311 21.18 18.90 15.04
C HIS A 311 22.13 20.08 14.79
N SER A 312 22.65 20.19 13.56
CA SER A 312 23.58 21.23 13.09
C SER A 312 23.14 21.81 11.75
N LEU A 313 23.65 23.01 11.46
CA LEU A 313 23.52 23.69 10.17
C LEU A 313 24.64 23.32 9.21
N GLU A 314 25.82 23.05 9.77
CA GLU A 314 27.01 22.68 9.02
C GLU A 314 27.07 21.16 8.85
N GLU A 315 27.57 20.74 7.69
CA GLU A 315 27.83 19.32 7.41
C GLU A 315 28.77 18.72 8.46
N PRO A 316 28.51 17.48 8.92
CA PRO A 316 29.35 16.79 9.89
C PRO A 316 30.80 16.59 9.48
#